data_AF-A0A9E6CC09-F1
#
_entry.id   AF-A0A9E6CC09-F1
#
_cell.length_a   1.000
_cell.length_b   1.000
_cell.length_c   1.000
_cell.angle_alpha   90.00
_cell.angle_beta   90.00
_cell.angle_gamma   90.00
#
_symmetry.space_group_name_H-M   'P 1'
#
loop_
_entity.id
_entity.type
_entity.pdbx_description
1 polymer ?
#
loop_
_entity_poly.entity_id
_entity_poly.type
_entity_poly.pdbx_seq_one_letter_code
_entity_poly.pdbx_strand_id
1 'polypeptide(L)'
;SRFTGWWYDSTAPGTGMAIEIQESNKLFLAWFVYDENGRTTWYASGGELQNETTYVGTLWKYNGWAWGQEQYSAPVGEIAGSITLVFYKGSSDMVNFTAVVGDKIVNGSFTSFMKDFAPGLKDPRNITGWWYDPDYDGMGFYMDARGGKMAMVWYNYREDHSPRWWTSTNTFSSTSTIYMGTLDGWRNGQCVGCPFTSPPERIQAEGGTININFIGPNRADATVGNTVLNLQRFVIP
;
A
#
# COMPACT_ATOMS: atom_id res chain seq x y z
N SER A 1 -7.82 11.27 7.90
CA SER A 1 -7.66 11.03 9.35
C SER A 1 -6.20 11.19 9.79
N ARG A 2 -5.92 11.30 11.10
CA ARG A 2 -4.55 11.22 11.65
C ARG A 2 -3.93 9.82 11.57
N PHE A 3 -4.76 8.79 11.31
CA PHE A 3 -4.34 7.40 11.16
C PHE A 3 -4.12 6.97 9.70
N THR A 4 -4.32 7.88 8.73
CA THR A 4 -3.91 7.65 7.35
C THR A 4 -2.38 7.63 7.28
N GLY A 5 -1.80 6.56 6.75
CA GLY A 5 -0.35 6.41 6.67
C GLY A 5 0.10 5.07 6.09
N TRP A 6 1.38 5.00 5.76
CA TRP A 6 2.10 3.74 5.61
C TRP A 6 2.59 3.27 6.99
N TRP A 7 2.21 2.05 7.37
CA TRP A 7 2.52 1.39 8.64
C TRP A 7 3.40 0.17 8.42
N TYR A 8 4.35 -0.11 9.30
CA TYR A 8 5.27 -1.26 9.17
C TYR A 8 5.64 -1.86 10.53
N ASP A 9 6.17 -3.08 10.51
CA ASP A 9 6.78 -3.71 11.68
C ASP A 9 8.26 -3.35 11.74
N SER A 10 8.65 -2.56 12.74
CA SER A 10 10.04 -2.17 12.96
C SER A 10 10.92 -3.29 13.52
N THR A 11 10.31 -4.34 14.08
CA THR A 11 10.98 -5.52 14.64
C THR A 11 11.16 -6.65 13.62
N ALA A 12 10.27 -6.70 12.61
CA ALA A 12 10.31 -7.67 11.51
C ALA A 12 10.12 -6.94 10.16
N PRO A 13 11.14 -6.23 9.67
CA PRO A 13 11.01 -5.40 8.47
C PRO A 13 10.70 -6.23 7.23
N GLY A 14 9.84 -5.68 6.38
CA GLY A 14 9.48 -6.26 5.08
C GLY A 14 7.98 -6.32 4.82
N THR A 15 7.16 -6.29 5.88
CA THR A 15 5.70 -6.28 5.77
C THR A 15 5.11 -5.02 6.40
N GLY A 16 3.86 -4.71 6.05
CA GLY A 16 3.17 -3.57 6.61
C GLY A 16 1.88 -3.24 5.88
N MET A 17 1.20 -2.18 6.30
CA MET A 17 -0.10 -1.79 5.76
C MET A 17 -0.07 -0.36 5.24
N ALA A 18 -0.56 -0.17 4.03
CA ALA A 18 -1.03 1.13 3.58
C ALA A 18 -2.47 1.31 4.08
N ILE A 19 -2.76 2.35 4.85
CA ILE A 19 -4.09 2.62 5.41
C ILE A 19 -4.50 4.05 5.05
N GLU A 20 -5.67 4.20 4.45
CA GLU A 20 -6.34 5.49 4.33
C GLU A 20 -7.68 5.46 5.03
N ILE A 21 -7.96 6.53 5.80
CA ILE A 21 -9.28 6.79 6.35
C ILE A 21 -9.75 8.15 5.82
N GLN A 22 -10.79 8.12 5.01
CA GLN A 22 -11.39 9.27 4.37
C GLN A 22 -12.50 9.89 5.23
N GLU A 23 -13.12 10.94 4.70
CA GLU A 23 -14.33 11.53 5.30
C GLU A 23 -15.41 10.44 5.47
N SER A 24 -16.27 10.61 6.47
CA SER A 24 -17.29 9.61 6.86
C SER A 24 -16.76 8.32 7.51
N ASN A 25 -15.54 8.33 8.09
CA ASN A 25 -14.97 7.18 8.82
C ASN A 25 -14.83 5.90 7.97
N LYS A 26 -14.66 6.06 6.66
CA LYS A 26 -14.43 4.94 5.74
C LYS A 26 -12.94 4.65 5.64
N LEU A 27 -12.57 3.40 5.84
CA LEU A 27 -11.21 2.90 5.80
C LEU A 27 -11.01 2.01 4.57
N PHE A 28 -9.87 2.16 3.91
CA PHE A 28 -9.35 1.19 2.96
C PHE A 28 -7.88 0.93 3.24
N LEU A 29 -7.51 -0.34 3.28
CA LEU A 29 -6.15 -0.80 3.48
C LEU A 29 -5.72 -1.82 2.44
N ALA A 30 -4.42 -1.86 2.20
CA ALA A 30 -3.76 -3.05 1.67
C ALA A 30 -2.60 -3.44 2.59
N TRP A 31 -2.54 -4.73 2.92
CA TRP A 31 -1.48 -5.36 3.69
C TRP A 31 -0.51 -6.02 2.72
N PHE A 32 0.68 -5.45 2.56
CA PHE A 32 1.74 -6.02 1.72
C PHE A 32 2.56 -7.02 2.54
N VAL A 33 2.63 -8.25 2.05
CA VAL A 33 3.20 -9.41 2.74
C VAL A 33 3.89 -10.35 1.75
N TYR A 34 4.29 -11.53 2.21
CA TYR A 34 4.85 -12.60 1.38
C TYR A 34 4.04 -13.90 1.52
N ASP A 35 4.06 -14.72 0.47
CA ASP A 35 3.56 -16.09 0.49
C ASP A 35 4.57 -17.05 1.15
N GLU A 36 4.22 -18.34 1.25
CA GLU A 36 5.08 -19.35 1.87
C GLU A 36 6.39 -19.62 1.11
N ASN A 37 6.46 -19.19 -0.17
CA ASN A 37 7.66 -19.26 -0.99
C ASN A 37 8.47 -17.95 -0.94
N GLY A 38 8.08 -17.00 -0.08
CA GLY A 38 8.74 -15.70 0.05
C GLY A 38 8.49 -14.76 -1.14
N ARG A 39 7.48 -15.03 -1.99
CA ARG A 39 7.08 -14.11 -3.06
C ARG A 39 6.12 -13.06 -2.50
N THR A 40 6.22 -11.83 -2.99
CA THR A 40 5.29 -10.76 -2.57
C THR A 40 3.84 -11.13 -2.89
N THR A 41 2.93 -10.81 -1.98
CA THR A 41 1.48 -10.87 -2.17
C THR A 41 0.86 -9.74 -1.35
N TRP A 42 -0.42 -9.48 -1.53
CA TRP A 42 -1.11 -8.50 -0.70
C TRP A 42 -2.56 -8.90 -0.44
N TYR A 43 -3.10 -8.39 0.65
CA TYR A 43 -4.50 -8.51 1.01
C TYR A 43 -5.12 -7.12 1.10
N ALA A 44 -6.38 -6.96 0.71
CA ALA A 44 -7.11 -5.71 0.87
C ALA A 44 -8.27 -5.86 1.83
N SER A 45 -8.63 -4.77 2.49
CA SER A 45 -9.84 -4.67 3.31
C SER A 45 -10.37 -3.24 3.24
N GLY A 46 -11.69 -3.09 3.26
CA GLY A 46 -12.30 -1.76 3.36
C GLY A 46 -13.70 -1.82 3.94
N GLY A 47 -14.11 -0.71 4.54
CA GLY A 47 -15.42 -0.56 5.17
C GLY A 47 -15.45 0.61 6.15
N GLU A 48 -16.55 0.75 6.87
CA GLU A 48 -16.68 1.75 7.92
C GLU A 48 -15.93 1.33 9.19
N LEU A 49 -15.32 2.30 9.88
CA LEU A 49 -14.84 2.07 11.24
C LEU A 49 -16.02 1.73 12.16
N GLN A 50 -15.85 0.75 13.04
CA GLN A 50 -16.85 0.44 14.07
C GLN A 50 -16.97 1.56 15.11
N ASN A 51 -15.88 2.30 15.35
CA ASN A 51 -15.80 3.48 16.21
C ASN A 51 -14.56 4.30 15.84
N GLU A 52 -14.29 5.41 16.55
CA GLU A 52 -13.17 6.33 16.26
C GLU A 52 -11.78 5.67 16.12
N THR A 53 -11.58 4.49 16.69
CA THR A 53 -10.27 3.82 16.75
C THR A 53 -10.29 2.36 16.31
N THR A 54 -11.42 1.80 15.91
CA THR A 54 -11.54 0.36 15.66
C THR A 54 -12.08 0.08 14.27
N TYR A 55 -11.38 -0.75 13.53
CA TYR A 55 -11.82 -1.31 12.26
C TYR A 55 -11.90 -2.83 12.37
N VAL A 56 -12.94 -3.42 11.78
CA VAL A 56 -13.06 -4.87 11.61
C VAL A 56 -13.56 -5.11 10.19
N GLY A 57 -12.93 -6.01 9.46
CA GLY A 57 -13.33 -6.30 8.10
C GLY A 57 -12.81 -7.63 7.56
N THR A 58 -13.33 -8.01 6.40
CA THR A 58 -12.88 -9.16 5.63
C THR A 58 -11.56 -8.82 4.93
N LEU A 59 -10.60 -9.75 4.94
CA LEU A 59 -9.41 -9.69 4.10
C LEU A 59 -9.70 -10.41 2.78
N TRP A 60 -9.47 -9.70 1.69
CA TRP A 60 -9.61 -10.20 0.33
C TRP A 60 -8.24 -10.37 -0.31
N LYS A 61 -8.10 -11.42 -1.11
CA LYS A 61 -6.98 -11.61 -2.03
C LYS A 61 -7.52 -11.56 -3.45
N TYR A 62 -6.74 -10.99 -4.36
CA TYR A 62 -7.12 -10.87 -5.75
C TYR A 62 -6.06 -11.53 -6.65
N ASN A 63 -6.52 -12.16 -7.72
CA ASN A 63 -5.73 -12.37 -8.93
C ASN A 63 -6.22 -11.38 -9.97
N GLY A 64 -5.34 -10.84 -10.81
CA GLY A 64 -5.73 -9.77 -11.71
C GLY A 64 -4.83 -9.64 -12.92
N TRP A 65 -5.22 -8.71 -13.78
CA TRP A 65 -4.54 -8.45 -15.04
C TRP A 65 -3.11 -7.94 -14.83
N ALA A 66 -2.17 -8.54 -15.56
CA ALA A 66 -0.78 -8.16 -15.50
C ALA A 66 -0.54 -6.86 -16.28
N TRP A 67 0.10 -5.90 -15.64
CA TRP A 67 0.50 -4.65 -16.29
C TRP A 67 1.32 -4.92 -17.56
N GLY A 68 0.87 -4.35 -18.68
CA GLY A 68 1.55 -4.43 -19.98
C GLY A 68 1.01 -5.50 -20.94
N GLN A 69 -0.01 -6.27 -20.56
CA GLN A 69 -0.71 -7.17 -21.47
C GLN A 69 -1.70 -6.43 -22.38
N GLU A 70 -1.99 -6.95 -23.57
CA GLU A 70 -2.78 -6.20 -24.57
C GLU A 70 -4.26 -5.98 -24.21
N GLN A 71 -4.86 -6.92 -23.47
CA GLN A 71 -6.28 -6.85 -23.11
C GLN A 71 -6.46 -6.89 -21.60
N TYR A 72 -7.07 -5.82 -21.07
CA TYR A 72 -7.43 -5.72 -19.68
C TYR A 72 -8.47 -6.76 -19.27
N SER A 73 -8.37 -7.25 -18.04
CA SER A 73 -9.40 -8.06 -17.38
C SER A 73 -9.54 -7.65 -15.92
N ALA A 74 -10.80 -7.60 -15.45
CA ALA A 74 -11.10 -7.26 -14.07
C ALA A 74 -10.50 -8.29 -13.09
N PRO A 75 -10.06 -7.84 -11.89
CA PRO A 75 -9.51 -8.74 -10.88
C PRO A 75 -10.59 -9.67 -10.35
N VAL A 76 -10.18 -10.89 -10.00
CA VAL A 76 -11.04 -11.90 -9.35
C VAL A 76 -10.63 -11.99 -7.89
N GLY A 77 -11.56 -11.66 -7.00
CA GLY A 77 -11.36 -11.66 -5.55
C GLY A 77 -11.84 -12.94 -4.87
N GLU A 78 -11.11 -13.36 -3.84
CA GLU A 78 -11.49 -14.42 -2.91
C GLU A 78 -11.30 -13.96 -1.46
N ILE A 79 -12.10 -14.51 -0.55
CA ILE A 79 -11.95 -14.26 0.88
C ILE A 79 -10.72 -15.01 1.39
N ALA A 80 -9.75 -14.27 1.91
CA ALA A 80 -8.54 -14.82 2.53
C ALA A 80 -8.65 -14.92 4.05
N GLY A 81 -9.53 -14.14 4.67
CA GLY A 81 -9.80 -14.19 6.10
C GLY A 81 -10.37 -12.87 6.64
N SER A 82 -9.87 -12.41 7.78
CA SER A 82 -10.39 -11.22 8.48
C SER A 82 -9.29 -10.43 9.17
N ILE A 83 -9.55 -9.15 9.42
CA ILE A 83 -8.64 -8.27 10.14
C ILE A 83 -9.40 -7.39 11.14
N THR A 84 -8.78 -7.17 12.29
CA THR A 84 -9.14 -6.14 13.26
C THR A 84 -7.96 -5.19 13.41
N LEU A 85 -8.22 -3.89 13.32
CA LEU A 85 -7.24 -2.84 13.64
C LEU A 85 -7.74 -2.02 14.84
N VAL A 86 -6.83 -1.71 15.75
CA VAL A 86 -7.07 -0.85 16.90
C VAL A 86 -6.02 0.26 16.92
N PHE A 87 -6.44 1.47 16.59
CA PHE A 87 -5.60 2.67 16.61
C PHE A 87 -5.49 3.23 18.03
N TYR A 88 -4.28 3.60 18.45
CA TYR A 88 -4.11 4.15 19.79
C TYR A 88 -4.59 5.61 19.86
N LYS A 89 -5.46 5.96 20.82
CA LYS A 89 -5.99 7.34 20.90
C LYS A 89 -4.93 8.36 21.33
N GLY A 90 -3.95 7.92 22.14
CA GLY A 90 -2.88 8.78 22.68
C GLY A 90 -1.66 8.97 21.75
N SER A 91 -1.54 8.18 20.69
CA SER A 91 -0.45 8.29 19.70
C SER A 91 -0.96 7.95 18.30
N SER A 92 -0.60 8.78 17.32
CA SER A 92 -0.87 8.50 15.91
C SER A 92 0.26 7.71 15.23
N ASP A 93 1.10 7.06 16.04
CA ASP A 93 2.32 6.41 15.58
C ASP A 93 2.26 4.89 15.73
N MET A 94 1.20 4.34 16.33
CA MET A 94 1.03 2.91 16.52
C MET A 94 -0.40 2.44 16.20
N VAL A 95 -0.50 1.28 15.54
CA VAL A 95 -1.74 0.53 15.32
C VAL A 95 -1.53 -0.93 15.72
N ASN A 96 -2.41 -1.46 16.56
CA ASN A 96 -2.43 -2.89 16.88
C ASN A 96 -3.32 -3.61 15.87
N PHE A 97 -2.96 -4.83 15.53
CA PHE A 97 -3.78 -5.66 14.64
C PHE A 97 -3.88 -7.10 15.11
N THR A 98 -5.02 -7.70 14.78
CA THR A 98 -5.24 -9.15 14.79
C THR A 98 -5.77 -9.53 13.42
N ALA A 99 -5.12 -10.47 12.75
CA ALA A 99 -5.56 -10.97 11.46
C ALA A 99 -5.70 -12.49 11.49
N VAL A 100 -6.70 -12.99 10.77
CA VAL A 100 -6.86 -14.40 10.43
C VAL A 100 -6.65 -14.51 8.93
N VAL A 101 -5.73 -15.39 8.52
CA VAL A 101 -5.43 -15.67 7.11
C VAL A 101 -5.33 -17.18 6.95
N GLY A 102 -6.29 -17.79 6.26
CA GLY A 102 -6.45 -19.25 6.26
C GLY A 102 -6.65 -19.77 7.69
N ASP A 103 -5.78 -20.68 8.12
CA ASP A 103 -5.74 -21.26 9.47
C ASP A 103 -4.83 -20.51 10.46
N LYS A 104 -4.14 -19.47 10.00
CA LYS A 104 -3.16 -18.71 10.81
C LYS A 104 -3.83 -17.52 11.48
N ILE A 105 -3.54 -17.36 12.77
CA ILE A 105 -3.91 -16.17 13.55
C ILE A 105 -2.62 -15.39 13.86
N VAL A 106 -2.56 -14.13 13.44
CA VAL A 106 -1.40 -13.26 13.63
C VAL A 106 -1.82 -12.04 14.43
N ASN A 107 -1.03 -11.69 15.44
CA ASN A 107 -1.20 -10.49 16.25
C ASN A 107 0.08 -9.68 16.21
N GLY A 108 -0.05 -8.36 16.22
CA GLY A 108 1.11 -7.49 16.26
C GLY A 108 0.74 -6.02 16.37
N SER A 109 1.76 -5.19 16.23
CA SER A 109 1.63 -3.74 16.16
C SER A 109 2.51 -3.21 15.04
N PHE A 110 1.99 -2.24 14.30
CA PHE A 110 2.78 -1.49 13.33
C PHE A 110 3.00 -0.06 13.80
N THR A 111 4.15 0.50 13.43
CA THR A 111 4.44 1.92 13.60
C THR A 111 4.38 2.67 12.28
N SER A 112 4.23 4.00 12.35
CA SER A 112 4.10 4.87 11.17
C SER A 112 5.44 4.99 10.43
N PHE A 113 5.60 4.26 9.32
CA PHE A 113 6.82 4.21 8.50
C PHE A 113 7.37 5.59 8.14
N MET A 114 6.53 6.49 7.60
CA MET A 114 7.03 7.79 7.13
C MET A 114 7.52 8.70 8.25
N LYS A 115 7.04 8.53 9.49
CA LYS A 115 7.54 9.30 10.64
C LYS A 115 8.97 8.90 11.00
N ASP A 116 9.31 7.63 10.81
CA ASP A 116 10.63 7.08 11.07
C ASP A 116 11.57 7.30 9.88
N PHE A 117 11.10 7.04 8.65
CA PHE A 117 11.89 7.13 7.42
C PHE A 117 12.18 8.58 6.98
N ALA A 118 11.19 9.46 7.11
CA ALA A 118 11.26 10.84 6.63
C ALA A 118 10.65 11.80 7.66
N PRO A 119 11.28 11.95 8.84
CA PRO A 119 10.75 12.82 9.88
C PRO A 119 10.58 14.25 9.37
N GLY A 120 9.52 14.92 9.82
CA GLY A 120 9.15 16.26 9.38
C GLY A 120 7.66 16.43 9.15
N LEU A 121 7.31 17.57 8.56
CA LEU A 121 5.92 17.94 8.28
C LEU A 121 5.34 17.05 7.16
N LYS A 122 4.07 16.70 7.30
CA LYS A 122 3.28 16.11 6.22
C LYS A 122 3.17 17.13 5.07
N ASP A 123 3.17 16.65 3.84
CA ASP A 123 2.85 17.51 2.70
C ASP A 123 1.45 18.14 2.90
N PRO A 124 1.29 19.46 2.72
CA PRO A 124 0.02 20.14 2.96
C PRO A 124 -1.07 19.82 1.91
N ARG A 125 -0.69 19.26 0.76
CA ARG A 125 -1.64 18.89 -0.30
C ARG A 125 -2.32 17.57 0.02
N ASN A 126 -3.52 17.37 -0.53
CA ASN A 126 -4.26 16.12 -0.39
C ASN A 126 -3.76 15.02 -1.36
N ILE A 127 -2.47 14.69 -1.27
CA ILE A 127 -1.80 13.71 -2.15
C ILE A 127 -1.46 12.39 -1.46
N THR A 128 -1.44 12.38 -0.11
CA THR A 128 -1.26 11.15 0.67
C THR A 128 -2.54 10.30 0.64
N GLY A 129 -2.43 9.03 0.25
CA GLY A 129 -3.56 8.10 0.16
C GLY A 129 -3.54 7.26 -1.12
N TRP A 130 -4.70 6.69 -1.44
CA TRP A 130 -4.92 5.80 -2.57
C TRP A 130 -5.22 6.54 -3.87
N TRP A 131 -4.55 6.06 -4.91
CA TRP A 131 -4.68 6.51 -6.28
C TRP A 131 -4.81 5.31 -7.20
N TYR A 132 -5.64 5.40 -8.24
CA TYR A 132 -5.86 4.32 -9.19
C TYR A 132 -6.22 4.89 -10.56
N ASP A 133 -6.02 4.09 -11.60
CA ASP A 133 -6.57 4.38 -12.93
C ASP A 133 -7.90 3.63 -13.08
N PRO A 134 -9.03 4.33 -13.32
CA PRO A 134 -10.32 3.67 -13.52
C PRO A 134 -10.40 2.72 -14.71
N ASP A 135 -9.54 2.88 -15.72
CA ASP A 135 -9.48 1.97 -16.86
C ASP A 135 -8.78 0.64 -16.51
N TYR A 136 -8.06 0.60 -15.38
CA TYR A 136 -7.31 -0.55 -14.90
C TYR A 136 -7.62 -0.81 -13.41
N ASP A 137 -8.90 -1.04 -13.10
CA ASP A 137 -9.32 -1.37 -11.74
C ASP A 137 -8.63 -2.65 -11.22
N GLY A 138 -8.54 -2.77 -9.90
CA GLY A 138 -7.86 -3.89 -9.24
C GLY A 138 -6.38 -3.67 -8.96
N MET A 139 -5.78 -2.59 -9.48
CA MET A 139 -4.43 -2.14 -9.15
C MET A 139 -4.48 -0.72 -8.59
N GLY A 140 -3.44 -0.32 -7.85
CA GLY A 140 -3.42 1.03 -7.30
C GLY A 140 -2.13 1.39 -6.57
N PHE A 141 -1.93 2.69 -6.42
CA PHE A 141 -0.81 3.28 -5.71
C PHE A 141 -1.29 3.78 -4.37
N TYR A 142 -0.60 3.40 -3.30
CA TYR A 142 -0.63 4.19 -2.08
C TYR A 142 0.57 5.13 -2.08
N MET A 143 0.35 6.41 -1.84
CA MET A 143 1.40 7.43 -1.76
C MET A 143 1.38 8.10 -0.39
N ASP A 144 2.55 8.36 0.19
CA ASP A 144 2.70 9.07 1.47
C ASP A 144 3.84 10.09 1.36
N ALA A 145 3.51 11.36 1.60
CA ALA A 145 4.40 12.49 1.38
C ALA A 145 4.65 13.26 2.68
N ARG A 146 5.90 13.27 3.13
CA ARG A 146 6.34 13.85 4.41
C ARG A 146 7.83 14.15 4.38
N GLY A 147 8.24 15.20 5.09
CA GLY A 147 9.67 15.45 5.36
C GLY A 147 10.48 15.73 4.10
N GLY A 148 9.84 16.28 3.06
CA GLY A 148 10.46 16.50 1.75
C GLY A 148 10.76 15.22 0.97
N LYS A 149 10.12 14.10 1.34
CA LYS A 149 10.17 12.81 0.63
C LYS A 149 8.76 12.34 0.30
N MET A 150 8.68 11.49 -0.71
CA MET A 150 7.50 10.69 -0.98
C MET A 150 7.92 9.23 -1.03
N ALA A 151 7.12 8.39 -0.38
CA ALA A 151 7.18 6.95 -0.50
C ALA A 151 5.88 6.47 -1.16
N MET A 152 5.96 5.43 -1.97
CA MET A 152 4.79 4.77 -2.53
C MET A 152 4.94 3.25 -2.54
N VAL A 153 3.78 2.59 -2.52
CA VAL A 153 3.64 1.20 -2.91
C VAL A 153 2.71 1.15 -4.11
N TRP A 154 3.11 0.45 -5.16
CA TRP A 154 2.22 0.08 -6.25
C TRP A 154 1.83 -1.38 -6.11
N TYR A 155 0.54 -1.62 -5.93
CA TYR A 155 -0.07 -2.94 -5.90
C TYR A 155 -0.53 -3.30 -7.32
N ASN A 156 0.05 -4.35 -7.88
CA ASN A 156 -0.22 -4.80 -9.24
C ASN A 156 -0.11 -6.33 -9.34
N TYR A 157 -0.15 -6.87 -10.56
CA TYR A 157 -0.10 -8.30 -10.81
C TYR A 157 1.09 -8.70 -11.69
N ARG A 158 1.53 -9.94 -11.50
CA ARG A 158 2.51 -10.63 -12.34
C ARG A 158 1.85 -11.20 -13.59
N GLU A 159 2.68 -11.65 -14.53
CA GLU A 159 2.25 -12.33 -15.75
C GLU A 159 1.41 -13.60 -15.48
N ASP A 160 1.62 -14.26 -14.35
CA ASP A 160 0.81 -15.41 -13.88
C ASP A 160 -0.48 -14.99 -13.13
N HIS A 161 -0.82 -13.71 -13.19
CA HIS A 161 -1.96 -13.04 -12.55
C HIS A 161 -1.90 -12.99 -11.02
N SER A 162 -0.82 -13.49 -10.42
CA SER A 162 -0.64 -13.45 -8.97
C SER A 162 -0.32 -12.02 -8.50
N PRO A 163 -0.81 -11.62 -7.31
CA PRO A 163 -0.59 -10.28 -6.78
C PRO A 163 0.85 -10.05 -6.39
N ARG A 164 1.41 -8.89 -6.71
CA ARG A 164 2.71 -8.40 -6.24
C ARG A 164 2.62 -6.93 -5.82
N TRP A 165 3.71 -6.43 -5.26
CA TRP A 165 3.85 -5.02 -4.96
C TRP A 165 5.28 -4.56 -5.22
N TRP A 166 5.40 -3.29 -5.63
CA TRP A 166 6.67 -2.58 -5.79
C TRP A 166 6.68 -1.32 -4.95
N THR A 167 7.87 -0.91 -4.53
CA THR A 167 8.03 0.32 -3.73
C THR A 167 8.87 1.34 -4.47
N SER A 168 8.57 2.62 -4.27
CA SER A 168 9.46 3.71 -4.68
C SER A 168 9.57 4.73 -3.55
N THR A 169 10.77 5.23 -3.32
CA THR A 169 10.99 6.34 -2.39
C THR A 169 11.97 7.33 -3.00
N ASN A 170 11.67 8.63 -2.95
CA ASN A 170 12.61 9.66 -3.36
C ASN A 170 12.32 11.00 -2.68
N THR A 171 13.17 11.99 -2.91
CA THR A 171 12.89 13.38 -2.54
C THR A 171 11.67 13.89 -3.31
N PHE A 172 10.84 14.66 -2.61
CA PHE A 172 9.64 15.26 -3.15
C PHE A 172 9.33 16.52 -2.35
N SER A 173 9.64 17.69 -2.92
CA SER A 173 9.34 18.97 -2.31
C SER A 173 7.82 19.22 -2.31
N SER A 174 7.32 19.89 -1.27
CA SER A 174 5.92 20.35 -1.21
C SER A 174 5.55 21.35 -2.32
N THR A 175 6.54 21.89 -3.03
CA THR A 175 6.35 22.77 -4.19
C THR A 175 6.46 22.03 -5.54
N SER A 176 6.93 20.78 -5.56
CA SER A 176 7.05 20.00 -6.80
C SER A 176 5.72 19.37 -7.18
N THR A 177 5.34 19.41 -8.45
CA THR A 177 4.23 18.60 -8.99
C THR A 177 4.72 17.27 -9.55
N ILE A 178 6.03 17.06 -9.66
CA ILE A 178 6.63 15.88 -10.30
C ILE A 178 7.38 15.06 -9.26
N TYR A 179 7.06 13.77 -9.17
CA TYR A 179 7.83 12.75 -8.48
C TYR A 179 8.52 11.86 -9.52
N MET A 180 9.79 11.52 -9.30
CA MET A 180 10.53 10.58 -10.14
C MET A 180 11.25 9.57 -9.26
N GLY A 181 11.27 8.30 -9.68
CA GLY A 181 11.99 7.24 -8.97
C GLY A 181 12.09 5.94 -9.77
N THR A 182 12.55 4.89 -9.09
CA THR A 182 12.51 3.51 -9.59
C THR A 182 11.52 2.69 -8.78
N LEU A 183 10.94 1.67 -9.40
CA LEU A 183 10.08 0.69 -8.75
C LEU A 183 10.90 -0.52 -8.35
N ASP A 184 11.18 -0.64 -7.05
CA ASP A 184 11.96 -1.73 -6.49
C ASP A 184 11.06 -2.93 -6.12
N GLY A 185 11.56 -4.11 -6.46
CA GLY A 185 11.00 -5.41 -6.12
C GLY A 185 11.52 -5.95 -4.81
N TRP A 186 10.83 -6.98 -4.32
CA TRP A 186 11.19 -7.66 -3.07
C TRP A 186 10.95 -9.16 -3.15
N ARG A 187 11.82 -9.96 -2.53
CA ARG A 187 11.69 -11.43 -2.46
C ARG A 187 12.24 -11.97 -1.15
N ASN A 188 12.00 -13.26 -0.90
CA ASN A 188 12.49 -13.99 0.27
C ASN A 188 12.06 -13.35 1.60
N GLY A 189 10.87 -12.74 1.63
CA GLY A 189 10.31 -12.13 2.84
C GLY A 189 9.47 -13.10 3.67
N GLN A 190 9.17 -12.69 4.90
CA GLN A 190 8.43 -13.50 5.86
C GLN A 190 6.97 -13.71 5.45
N CYS A 191 6.53 -14.97 5.43
CA CYS A 191 5.13 -15.30 5.20
C CYS A 191 4.24 -14.91 6.39
N VAL A 192 2.94 -14.69 6.16
CA VAL A 192 1.98 -14.46 7.25
C VAL A 192 1.99 -15.64 8.24
N GLY A 193 2.30 -15.36 9.51
CA GLY A 193 2.35 -16.35 10.59
C GLY A 193 3.63 -17.21 10.63
N CYS A 194 4.52 -17.08 9.65
CA CYS A 194 5.84 -17.71 9.72
C CYS A 194 6.71 -17.01 10.78
N PRO A 195 7.67 -17.69 11.43
CA PRO A 195 8.71 -17.02 12.21
C PRO A 195 9.55 -16.07 11.34
N PHE A 196 9.96 -14.94 11.89
CA PHE A 196 10.89 -14.03 11.21
C PHE A 196 12.30 -14.65 11.20
N THR A 197 12.95 -14.63 10.04
CA THR A 197 14.31 -15.17 9.85
C THR A 197 15.29 -14.08 9.43
N SER A 198 14.95 -13.33 8.39
CA SER A 198 15.77 -12.25 7.83
C SER A 198 14.91 -11.22 7.10
N PRO A 199 15.41 -9.98 6.94
CA PRO A 199 14.76 -9.00 6.06
C PRO A 199 14.65 -9.52 4.61
N PRO A 200 13.63 -9.08 3.86
CA PRO A 200 13.51 -9.43 2.45
C PRO A 200 14.64 -8.83 1.61
N GLU A 201 14.92 -9.48 0.49
CA GLU A 201 15.90 -9.03 -0.48
C GLU A 201 15.28 -8.03 -1.45
N ARG A 202 15.94 -6.87 -1.63
CA ARG A 202 15.55 -5.83 -2.59
C ARG A 202 16.06 -6.18 -3.99
N ILE A 203 15.17 -6.11 -4.97
CA ILE A 203 15.48 -6.17 -6.41
C ILE A 203 15.39 -4.76 -6.96
N GLN A 204 16.53 -4.11 -7.15
CA GLN A 204 16.57 -2.72 -7.58
C GLN A 204 15.96 -2.53 -8.97
N ALA A 205 15.05 -1.56 -9.10
CA ALA A 205 14.41 -1.17 -10.35
C ALA A 205 13.75 -2.34 -11.13
N GLU A 206 13.24 -3.36 -10.42
CA GLU A 206 12.51 -4.49 -11.05
C GLU A 206 11.35 -4.01 -11.93
N GLY A 207 10.61 -3.00 -11.49
CA GLY A 207 9.51 -2.40 -12.24
C GLY A 207 9.92 -1.23 -13.14
N GLY A 208 11.22 -0.98 -13.31
CA GLY A 208 11.74 0.15 -14.08
C GLY A 208 11.57 1.51 -13.40
N THR A 209 11.42 2.56 -14.22
CA THR A 209 11.24 3.93 -13.75
C THR A 209 9.76 4.29 -13.59
N ILE A 210 9.48 5.17 -12.64
CA ILE A 210 8.17 5.78 -12.40
C ILE A 210 8.32 7.30 -12.39
N ASN A 211 7.43 7.99 -13.12
CA ASN A 211 7.24 9.43 -13.06
C ASN A 211 5.77 9.72 -12.75
N ILE A 212 5.48 10.50 -11.72
CA ILE A 212 4.12 10.95 -11.39
C ILE A 212 4.06 12.46 -11.50
N ASN A 213 3.17 12.96 -12.35
CA ASN A 213 2.87 14.37 -12.48
C ASN A 213 1.48 14.66 -11.90
N PHE A 214 1.43 15.37 -10.77
CA PHE A 214 0.18 15.83 -10.16
C PHE A 214 -0.38 17.02 -10.96
N ILE A 215 -1.40 16.76 -11.77
CA ILE A 215 -2.06 17.75 -12.64
C ILE A 215 -3.29 18.40 -12.01
N GLY A 216 -3.68 17.96 -10.80
CA GLY A 216 -4.81 18.53 -10.06
C GLY A 216 -4.90 18.02 -8.62
N PRO A 217 -5.90 18.47 -7.85
CA PRO A 217 -6.09 18.05 -6.46
C PRO A 217 -6.46 16.57 -6.32
N ASN A 218 -7.01 15.97 -7.38
CA ASN A 218 -7.48 14.60 -7.42
C ASN A 218 -7.11 13.85 -8.70
N ARG A 219 -6.18 14.39 -9.51
CA ARG A 219 -5.70 13.77 -10.75
C ARG A 219 -4.18 13.81 -10.85
N ALA A 220 -3.59 12.75 -11.39
CA ALA A 220 -2.18 12.67 -11.69
C ALA A 220 -1.95 11.76 -12.91
N ASP A 221 -0.89 12.02 -13.67
CA ASP A 221 -0.43 11.11 -14.72
C ASP A 221 0.76 10.33 -14.18
N ALA A 222 0.69 9.00 -14.20
CA ALA A 222 1.80 8.13 -13.82
C ALA A 222 2.36 7.43 -15.04
N THR A 223 3.62 7.70 -15.38
CA THR A 223 4.33 7.02 -16.46
C THR A 223 5.21 5.93 -15.89
N VAL A 224 4.94 4.67 -16.27
CA VAL A 224 5.75 3.50 -15.94
C VAL A 224 6.31 2.93 -17.23
N GLY A 225 7.63 3.00 -17.41
CA GLY A 225 8.25 2.68 -18.69
C GLY A 225 7.72 3.60 -19.80
N ASN A 226 7.02 3.05 -20.79
CA ASN A 226 6.45 3.79 -21.93
C ASN A 226 4.93 4.01 -21.84
N THR A 227 4.29 3.54 -20.76
CA THR A 227 2.83 3.56 -20.64
C THR A 227 2.40 4.58 -19.58
N VAL A 228 1.32 5.29 -19.86
CA VAL A 228 0.73 6.31 -18.98
C VAL A 228 -0.54 5.76 -18.34
N LEU A 229 -0.65 5.94 -17.03
CA LEU A 229 -1.83 5.71 -16.20
C LEU A 229 -2.45 7.06 -15.82
N ASN A 230 -3.75 7.19 -16.01
CA ASN A 230 -4.53 8.39 -15.70
C ASN A 230 -5.10 8.27 -14.28
N LEU A 231 -4.27 8.56 -13.28
CA LEU A 231 -4.62 8.34 -11.89
C LEU A 231 -5.66 9.34 -11.38
N GLN A 232 -6.55 8.82 -10.54
CA GLN A 232 -7.52 9.56 -9.75
C GLN A 232 -7.41 9.17 -8.27
N ARG A 233 -7.77 10.09 -7.38
CA ARG A 233 -7.97 9.73 -5.96
C ARG A 233 -9.03 8.65 -5.86
N PHE A 234 -8.69 7.56 -5.16
CA PHE A 234 -9.68 6.54 -4.85
C PHE A 234 -10.70 7.11 -3.85
N VAL A 235 -11.98 6.87 -4.08
CA VAL A 235 -13.06 7.24 -3.14
C VAL A 235 -13.52 5.97 -2.48
N ILE A 236 -13.39 5.89 -1.16
CA ILE A 236 -13.78 4.68 -0.43
C ILE A 236 -15.33 4.61 -0.42
N PRO A 237 -15.92 3.55 -0.98
CA PRO A 237 -17.36 3.45 -1.21
C PRO A 237 -18.18 3.33 0.07
#